data_AF-A0AAD7BPU5-F1
#
_entry.id   AF-A0AAD7BPU5-F1
#
_cell.length_a   1.000
_cell.length_b   1.000
_cell.length_c   1.000
_cell.angle_alpha   90.00
_cell.angle_beta   90.00
_cell.angle_gamma   90.00
#
_symmetry.space_group_name_H-M   'P 1'
#
loop_
_entity.id
_entity.type
_entity.pdbx_description
1 polymer ?
#
loop_
_entity_poly.entity_id
_entity_poly.type
_entity_poly.pdbx_seq_one_letter_code
_entity_poly.pdbx_strand_id
1 'polypeptide(L)'
;MSEVQLDVIVRRVSATPASYIGRARHQTRAGLGALSELSAVWTEVPDTMELGVIDLFLSHLRGEMVPSLEVPPLQGQLAPEFAHQSLLGLTEMDRRIDDPQYNQQSDAILAAWPGIFKWAHYLLKRYLASREKERNGLPKFHSVFRFLNLSAQSQKLIVPMVDTPGCVELVTECWMVEDVPRSGAAESDGLISLATTMTTHALAILLKQSAARGVAHANALDTEHVQTAAIIGIRCKSISTAAVVSCFTTTMSPRSYTSSPALIDYNNLPLLLTPRTPCLSLVLFH
;
A
#
# COMPACT_ATOMS: atom_id res chain seq x y z
N MET A 1 -6.56 -18.01 -2.89
CA MET A 1 -7.66 -18.58 -3.70
C MET A 1 -7.04 -19.43 -4.77
N SER A 2 -7.53 -20.65 -5.03
CA SER A 2 -6.96 -21.46 -6.13
C SER A 2 -7.41 -20.92 -7.48
N GLU A 3 -6.62 -21.20 -8.53
CA GLU A 3 -6.96 -20.82 -9.91
C GLU A 3 -8.33 -21.35 -10.33
N VAL A 4 -8.65 -22.61 -9.98
CA VAL A 4 -9.96 -23.22 -10.23
C VAL A 4 -11.10 -22.46 -9.55
N GLN A 5 -10.89 -21.97 -8.32
CA GLN A 5 -11.91 -21.18 -7.62
C GLN A 5 -12.11 -19.82 -8.29
N LEU A 6 -11.01 -19.19 -8.73
CA LEU A 6 -11.04 -17.91 -9.43
C LEU A 6 -11.83 -18.04 -10.73
N ASP A 7 -11.55 -19.05 -11.55
CA ASP A 7 -12.28 -19.33 -12.81
C ASP A 7 -13.78 -19.51 -12.60
N VAL A 8 -14.16 -20.22 -11.53
CA VAL A 8 -15.57 -20.42 -11.18
C VAL A 8 -16.22 -19.07 -10.83
N ILE A 9 -15.54 -18.20 -10.07
CA ILE A 9 -16.07 -16.88 -9.71
C ILE A 9 -16.18 -16.00 -10.95
N VAL A 10 -15.13 -15.94 -11.79
CA VAL A 10 -15.14 -15.19 -13.05
C VAL A 10 -16.35 -15.60 -13.90
N ARG A 11 -16.56 -16.90 -14.13
CA ARG A 11 -17.73 -17.39 -14.89
C ARG A 11 -19.07 -16.97 -14.29
N ARG A 12 -19.21 -17.00 -12.96
CA ARG A 12 -20.45 -16.58 -12.29
C ARG A 12 -20.70 -15.08 -12.40
N VAL A 13 -19.67 -14.27 -12.22
CA VAL A 13 -19.76 -12.80 -12.30
C VAL A 13 -20.03 -12.38 -13.74
N SER A 14 -19.31 -12.92 -14.72
CA SER A 14 -19.52 -12.63 -16.15
C SER A 14 -20.91 -13.02 -16.66
N ALA A 15 -21.53 -14.06 -16.10
CA ALA A 15 -22.88 -14.45 -16.50
C ALA A 15 -23.95 -13.43 -16.08
N THR A 16 -23.75 -12.70 -14.97
CA THR A 16 -24.77 -11.80 -14.39
C THR A 16 -24.16 -10.58 -13.68
N PRO A 17 -23.30 -9.76 -14.34
CA PRO A 17 -22.50 -8.75 -13.65
C PRO A 17 -23.37 -7.68 -12.97
N ALA A 18 -24.46 -7.25 -13.63
CA ALA A 18 -25.43 -6.30 -13.06
C ALA A 18 -26.10 -6.80 -11.77
N SER A 19 -26.35 -8.12 -11.68
CA SER A 19 -26.92 -8.74 -10.47
C SER A 19 -25.93 -8.69 -9.30
N TYR A 20 -24.64 -8.95 -9.55
CA TYR A 20 -23.59 -8.82 -8.53
C TYR A 20 -23.47 -7.38 -8.03
N ILE A 21 -23.38 -6.40 -8.94
CA ILE A 21 -23.33 -4.98 -8.58
C ILE A 21 -24.57 -4.58 -7.78
N GLY A 22 -25.77 -4.96 -8.24
CA GLY A 22 -27.04 -4.67 -7.55
C GLY A 22 -27.07 -5.24 -6.13
N ARG A 23 -26.69 -6.50 -5.93
CA ARG A 23 -26.62 -7.11 -4.59
C ARG A 23 -25.59 -6.44 -3.70
N ALA A 24 -24.41 -6.14 -4.24
CA ALA A 24 -23.29 -5.55 -3.50
C ALA A 24 -23.56 -4.10 -3.06
N ARG A 25 -24.56 -3.42 -3.62
CA ARG A 25 -25.01 -2.09 -3.14
C ARG A 25 -25.69 -2.16 -1.76
N HIS A 26 -26.29 -3.29 -1.42
CA HIS A 26 -27.05 -3.43 -0.19
C HIS A 26 -26.19 -4.07 0.92
N GLN A 27 -26.14 -3.44 2.09
CA GLN A 27 -25.42 -3.94 3.27
C GLN A 27 -26.11 -5.14 3.92
N THR A 28 -26.15 -6.24 3.19
CA THR A 28 -26.68 -7.54 3.61
C THR A 28 -25.58 -8.58 3.51
N ARG A 29 -25.75 -9.75 4.15
CA ARG A 29 -24.78 -10.85 4.02
C ARG A 29 -24.61 -11.33 2.59
N ALA A 30 -25.72 -11.39 1.83
CA ALA A 30 -25.68 -11.74 0.42
C ALA A 30 -24.94 -10.67 -0.41
N GLY A 31 -25.15 -9.39 -0.08
CA GLY A 31 -24.41 -8.28 -0.68
C GLY A 31 -22.92 -8.34 -0.39
N LEU A 32 -22.52 -8.69 0.83
CA LEU A 32 -21.11 -8.85 1.20
C LEU A 32 -20.45 -9.99 0.40
N GLY A 33 -21.15 -11.12 0.24
CA GLY A 33 -20.68 -12.21 -0.62
C GLY A 33 -20.47 -11.77 -2.07
N ALA A 34 -21.44 -11.04 -2.64
CA ALA A 34 -21.31 -10.48 -3.98
C ALA A 34 -20.16 -9.48 -4.10
N LEU A 35 -19.98 -8.62 -3.10
CA LEU A 35 -18.89 -7.64 -3.05
C LEU A 35 -17.52 -8.33 -2.94
N SER A 36 -17.42 -9.41 -2.15
CA SER A 36 -16.20 -10.19 -2.00
C SER A 36 -15.82 -10.95 -3.27
N GLU A 37 -16.79 -11.38 -4.07
CA GLU A 37 -16.50 -11.97 -5.39
C GLU A 37 -16.06 -10.89 -6.38
N LEU A 38 -16.75 -9.75 -6.40
CA LEU A 38 -16.38 -8.61 -7.24
C LEU A 38 -14.97 -8.10 -6.91
N SER A 39 -14.62 -7.96 -5.63
CA SER A 39 -13.29 -7.48 -5.20
C SER A 39 -12.15 -8.35 -5.71
N ALA A 40 -12.40 -9.62 -6.01
CA ALA A 40 -11.40 -10.57 -6.48
C ALA A 40 -11.29 -10.65 -8.01
N VAL A 41 -12.32 -10.27 -8.78
CA VAL A 41 -12.38 -10.59 -10.22
C VAL A 41 -12.81 -9.46 -11.15
N TRP A 42 -13.14 -8.28 -10.64
CA TRP A 42 -13.72 -7.22 -11.47
C TRP A 42 -12.80 -6.79 -12.63
N THR A 43 -11.48 -6.90 -12.48
CA THR A 43 -10.51 -6.62 -13.55
C THR A 43 -10.54 -7.61 -14.70
N GLU A 44 -11.05 -8.83 -14.46
CA GLU A 44 -11.18 -9.93 -15.43
C GLU A 44 -12.56 -9.95 -16.10
N VAL A 45 -13.49 -9.10 -15.63
CA VAL A 45 -14.85 -8.99 -16.17
C VAL A 45 -15.08 -7.54 -16.62
N PRO A 46 -14.72 -7.18 -17.86
CA PRO A 46 -14.76 -5.79 -18.35
C PRO A 46 -16.10 -5.09 -18.13
N ASP A 47 -17.22 -5.79 -18.32
CA ASP A 47 -18.58 -5.28 -18.12
C ASP A 47 -18.80 -4.69 -16.72
N THR A 48 -18.09 -5.19 -15.69
CA THR A 48 -18.22 -4.65 -14.32
C THR A 48 -17.69 -3.22 -14.21
N MET A 49 -16.71 -2.84 -15.02
CA MET A 49 -16.21 -1.46 -15.08
C MET A 49 -17.24 -0.51 -15.67
N GLU A 50 -17.89 -0.89 -16.76
CA GLU A 50 -18.97 -0.11 -17.37
C GLU A 50 -20.17 0.04 -16.44
N LEU A 51 -20.40 -0.95 -15.57
CA LEU A 51 -21.45 -0.94 -14.55
C LEU A 51 -21.08 -0.16 -13.28
N GLY A 52 -19.90 0.46 -13.23
CA GLY A 52 -19.49 1.32 -12.11
C GLY A 52 -19.04 0.55 -10.86
N VAL A 53 -18.27 -0.54 -11.02
CA VAL A 53 -17.72 -1.29 -9.87
C VAL A 53 -16.81 -0.44 -8.98
N ILE A 54 -16.07 0.52 -9.55
CA ILE A 54 -15.26 1.46 -8.77
C ILE A 54 -16.15 2.37 -7.93
N ASP A 55 -17.19 2.96 -8.51
CA ASP A 55 -18.15 3.79 -7.77
C ASP A 55 -18.84 3.01 -6.65
N LEU A 56 -19.14 1.72 -6.90
CA LEU A 56 -19.63 0.81 -5.88
C LEU A 56 -18.65 0.67 -4.71
N PHE A 57 -17.36 0.41 -4.96
CA PHE A 57 -16.36 0.33 -3.90
C PHE A 57 -16.25 1.65 -3.14
N LEU A 58 -16.19 2.78 -3.85
CA LEU A 58 -16.10 4.11 -3.24
C LEU A 58 -17.35 4.46 -2.41
N SER A 59 -18.54 3.99 -2.81
CA SER A 59 -19.78 4.23 -2.06
C SER A 59 -19.79 3.63 -0.65
N HIS A 60 -19.05 2.53 -0.45
CA HIS A 60 -18.86 1.88 0.85
C HIS A 60 -17.69 2.47 1.64
N LEU A 61 -16.86 3.31 1.01
CA LEU A 61 -15.71 3.98 1.60
C LEU A 61 -15.96 5.45 1.94
N ARG A 62 -17.23 5.85 1.96
CA ARG A 62 -17.62 7.20 2.36
C ARG A 62 -17.31 7.46 3.85
N GLY A 63 -16.78 8.64 4.14
CA GLY A 63 -16.27 8.98 5.47
C GLY A 63 -17.35 9.08 6.54
N GLU A 64 -18.58 9.42 6.17
CA GLU A 64 -19.75 9.47 7.06
C GLU A 64 -20.22 8.09 7.54
N MET A 65 -19.77 7.01 6.89
CA MET A 65 -20.13 5.64 7.25
C MET A 65 -19.16 5.01 8.25
N VAL A 66 -18.05 5.70 8.57
CA VAL A 66 -17.02 5.22 9.49
C VAL A 66 -17.58 5.27 10.92
N PRO A 67 -17.66 4.13 11.63
CA PRO A 67 -18.13 4.12 13.01
C PRO A 67 -17.17 4.87 13.93
N SER A 68 -17.69 5.38 15.06
CA SER A 68 -16.83 5.90 16.12
C SER A 68 -15.96 4.79 16.70
N LEU A 69 -14.68 5.10 16.96
CA LEU A 69 -13.76 4.19 17.64
C LEU A 69 -14.13 4.00 19.12
N GLU A 70 -14.80 4.97 19.73
CA GLU A 70 -15.21 4.95 21.14
C GLU A 70 -16.38 3.99 21.39
N VAL A 71 -17.20 3.76 20.37
CA VAL A 71 -18.37 2.88 20.46
C VAL A 71 -17.94 1.46 20.10
N PRO A 72 -18.19 0.44 20.95
CA PRO A 72 -17.96 -0.95 20.57
C PRO A 72 -18.73 -1.31 19.29
N PRO A 73 -18.17 -2.15 18.41
CA PRO A 73 -18.89 -2.55 17.19
C PRO A 73 -20.18 -3.28 17.59
N LEU A 74 -21.31 -2.82 17.07
CA LEU A 74 -22.58 -3.50 17.33
C LEU A 74 -22.56 -4.86 16.62
N GLN A 75 -23.05 -5.88 17.30
CA GLN A 75 -23.13 -7.22 16.75
C GLN A 75 -23.96 -7.20 15.46
N GLY A 76 -23.36 -7.65 14.35
CA GLY A 76 -24.01 -7.68 13.04
C GLY A 76 -23.83 -6.43 12.19
N GLN A 77 -23.05 -5.43 12.61
CA GLN A 77 -22.60 -4.37 11.70
C GLN A 77 -21.77 -4.98 10.57
N LEU A 78 -22.14 -4.66 9.33
CA LEU A 78 -21.44 -5.12 8.13
C LEU A 78 -20.59 -4.03 7.47
N ALA A 79 -20.76 -2.76 7.87
CA ALA A 79 -20.05 -1.64 7.23
C ALA A 79 -18.51 -1.82 7.22
N PRO A 80 -17.85 -2.26 8.32
CA PRO A 80 -16.41 -2.53 8.29
C PRO A 80 -16.01 -3.65 7.31
N GLU A 81 -16.83 -4.67 7.15
CA GLU A 81 -16.61 -5.77 6.21
C GLU A 81 -16.76 -5.29 4.76
N PHE A 82 -17.76 -4.45 4.48
CA PHE A 82 -17.95 -3.83 3.16
C PHE A 82 -16.80 -2.88 2.82
N ALA A 83 -16.36 -2.05 3.77
CA ALA A 83 -15.19 -1.19 3.59
C ALA A 83 -13.92 -2.00 3.33
N HIS A 84 -13.69 -3.07 4.11
CA HIS A 84 -12.58 -3.99 3.88
C HIS A 84 -12.58 -4.61 2.47
N GLN A 85 -13.72 -5.15 2.03
CA GLN A 85 -13.83 -5.75 0.69
C GLN A 85 -13.68 -4.71 -0.41
N SER A 86 -14.15 -3.48 -0.18
CA SER A 86 -14.01 -2.38 -1.14
C SER A 86 -12.55 -1.93 -1.26
N LEU A 87 -11.82 -1.78 -0.13
CA LEU A 87 -10.38 -1.50 -0.17
C LEU A 87 -9.63 -2.61 -0.90
N LEU A 88 -9.95 -3.88 -0.61
CA LEU A 88 -9.34 -5.02 -1.28
C LEU A 88 -9.60 -4.97 -2.79
N GLY A 89 -10.83 -4.70 -3.21
CA GLY A 89 -11.17 -4.55 -4.63
C GLY A 89 -10.40 -3.44 -5.32
N LEU A 90 -10.21 -2.30 -4.65
CA LEU A 90 -9.39 -1.22 -5.18
C LEU A 90 -7.90 -1.59 -5.31
N THR A 91 -7.39 -2.59 -4.57
CA THR A 91 -5.99 -3.03 -4.74
C THR A 91 -5.71 -3.67 -6.09
N GLU A 92 -6.73 -4.16 -6.79
CA GLU A 92 -6.59 -4.70 -8.15
C GLU A 92 -6.30 -3.59 -9.20
N MET A 93 -6.36 -2.30 -8.81
CA MET A 93 -5.89 -1.17 -9.63
C MET A 93 -4.36 -1.05 -9.70
N ASP A 94 -3.60 -1.92 -9.01
CA ASP A 94 -2.15 -1.79 -8.77
C ASP A 94 -1.35 -1.26 -9.96
N ARG A 95 -1.43 -1.96 -11.10
CA ARG A 95 -0.67 -1.63 -12.31
C ARG A 95 -1.36 -0.66 -13.26
N ARG A 96 -2.59 -0.24 -12.93
CA ARG A 96 -3.50 0.48 -13.83
C ARG A 96 -3.77 1.91 -13.38
N ILE A 97 -3.42 2.26 -12.14
CA ILE A 97 -3.78 3.55 -11.53
C ILE A 97 -3.11 4.77 -12.17
N ASP A 98 -1.92 4.60 -12.75
CA ASP A 98 -1.23 5.66 -13.48
C ASP A 98 -1.39 5.52 -15.00
N ASP A 99 -2.15 4.52 -15.47
CA ASP A 99 -2.44 4.34 -16.89
C ASP A 99 -3.48 5.38 -17.35
N PRO A 100 -3.20 6.14 -18.44
CA PRO A 100 -4.13 7.13 -18.98
C PRO A 100 -5.55 6.61 -19.25
N GLN A 101 -5.70 5.33 -19.59
CA GLN A 101 -7.00 4.69 -19.83
C GLN A 101 -7.88 4.71 -18.57
N TYR A 102 -7.28 4.71 -17.38
CA TYR A 102 -7.97 4.66 -16.10
C TYR A 102 -7.92 5.99 -15.34
N ASN A 103 -7.66 7.10 -16.05
CA ASN A 103 -7.57 8.43 -15.44
C ASN A 103 -8.83 8.79 -14.66
N GLN A 104 -10.02 8.55 -15.24
CA GLN A 104 -11.29 8.88 -14.59
C GLN A 104 -11.47 8.12 -13.26
N GLN A 105 -11.14 6.84 -13.23
CA GLN A 105 -11.25 6.01 -12.03
C GLN A 105 -10.23 6.42 -10.97
N SER A 106 -9.02 6.77 -11.40
CA SER A 106 -7.96 7.24 -10.51
C SER A 106 -8.30 8.59 -9.90
N ASP A 107 -8.88 9.49 -10.68
CA ASP A 107 -9.36 10.79 -10.21
C ASP A 107 -10.56 10.63 -9.24
N ALA A 108 -11.43 9.63 -9.46
CA ALA A 108 -12.50 9.27 -8.53
C ALA A 108 -11.97 8.70 -7.20
N ILE A 109 -10.95 7.82 -7.25
CA ILE A 109 -10.27 7.31 -6.05
C ILE A 109 -9.63 8.46 -5.28
N LEU A 110 -8.97 9.39 -5.99
CA LEU A 110 -8.37 10.58 -5.40
C LEU A 110 -9.43 11.46 -4.72
N ALA A 111 -10.57 11.70 -5.36
CA ALA A 111 -11.67 12.47 -4.78
C ALA A 111 -12.26 11.80 -3.52
N ALA A 112 -12.27 10.47 -3.47
CA ALA A 112 -12.74 9.68 -2.33
C ALA A 112 -11.68 9.49 -1.23
N TRP A 113 -10.44 9.95 -1.45
CA TRP A 113 -9.31 9.75 -0.53
C TRP A 113 -9.62 10.09 0.95
N PRO A 114 -10.30 11.20 1.30
CA PRO A 114 -10.61 11.50 2.70
C PRO A 114 -11.46 10.41 3.40
N GLY A 115 -12.37 9.77 2.66
CA GLY A 115 -13.16 8.65 3.17
C GLY A 115 -12.33 7.38 3.31
N ILE A 116 -11.53 7.07 2.29
CA ILE A 116 -10.59 5.94 2.28
C ILE A 116 -9.63 6.01 3.48
N PHE A 117 -9.04 7.19 3.72
CA PHE A 117 -8.13 7.40 4.85
C PHE A 117 -8.80 7.15 6.20
N LYS A 118 -10.03 7.66 6.42
CA LYS A 118 -10.77 7.43 7.66
C LYS A 118 -11.06 5.94 7.88
N TRP A 119 -11.45 5.21 6.83
CA TRP A 119 -11.65 3.76 6.90
C TRP A 119 -10.38 2.99 7.17
N ALA A 120 -9.28 3.34 6.50
CA ALA A 120 -7.96 2.75 6.73
C ALA A 120 -7.52 2.92 8.19
N HIS A 121 -7.65 4.13 8.73
CA HIS A 121 -7.36 4.42 10.14
C HIS A 121 -8.28 3.63 11.08
N TYR A 122 -9.59 3.61 10.84
CA TYR A 122 -10.54 2.85 11.66
C TYR A 122 -10.21 1.35 11.69
N LEU A 123 -9.99 0.75 10.52
CA LEU A 123 -9.70 -0.68 10.39
C LEU A 123 -8.37 -1.04 11.08
N LEU A 124 -7.34 -0.21 10.97
CA LEU A 124 -6.08 -0.41 11.68
C LEU A 124 -6.24 -0.30 13.19
N LYS A 125 -6.88 0.77 13.69
CA LYS A 125 -7.08 0.96 15.14
C LYS A 125 -7.90 -0.17 15.74
N ARG A 126 -8.93 -0.66 15.04
CA ARG A 126 -9.70 -1.84 15.46
C ARG A 126 -8.85 -3.10 15.49
N TYR A 127 -8.01 -3.33 14.48
CA TYR A 127 -7.09 -4.46 14.47
C TYR A 127 -6.10 -4.40 15.64
N LEU A 128 -5.51 -3.24 15.92
CA LEU A 128 -4.60 -3.04 17.04
C LEU A 128 -5.29 -3.31 18.38
N ALA A 129 -6.53 -2.82 18.55
CA ALA A 129 -7.31 -3.04 19.77
C ALA A 129 -7.73 -4.50 19.97
N SER A 130 -7.93 -5.27 18.90
CA SER A 130 -8.36 -6.67 18.96
C SER A 130 -7.21 -7.67 18.81
N ARG A 131 -5.97 -7.21 18.62
CA ARG A 131 -4.79 -8.05 18.31
C ARG A 131 -4.59 -9.21 19.29
N GLU A 132 -4.92 -9.02 20.56
CA GLU A 132 -4.81 -10.05 21.60
C GLU A 132 -5.98 -11.04 21.61
N LYS A 133 -7.12 -10.68 21.01
CA LYS A 133 -8.39 -11.41 21.15
C LYS A 133 -8.87 -12.08 19.87
N GLU A 134 -8.52 -11.58 18.68
CA GLU A 134 -9.13 -12.02 17.42
C GLU A 134 -8.11 -12.22 16.29
N ARG A 135 -7.92 -13.48 15.87
CA ARG A 135 -7.17 -13.81 14.63
C ARG A 135 -7.83 -13.26 13.36
N ASN A 136 -9.12 -12.92 13.42
CA ASN A 136 -9.92 -12.51 12.26
C ASN A 136 -9.65 -11.08 11.77
N GLY A 137 -8.93 -10.25 12.54
CA GLY A 137 -8.62 -8.88 12.14
C GLY A 137 -7.52 -8.78 11.08
N LEU A 138 -6.71 -9.84 10.92
CA LEU A 138 -5.52 -9.79 10.08
C LEU A 138 -5.80 -9.55 8.58
N PRO A 139 -6.80 -10.19 7.95
CA PRO A 139 -7.15 -9.88 6.56
C PRO A 139 -7.53 -8.40 6.34
N LYS A 140 -8.22 -7.80 7.32
CA LYS A 140 -8.61 -6.37 7.26
C LYS A 140 -7.38 -5.47 7.28
N PHE A 141 -6.44 -5.75 8.18
CA PHE A 141 -5.14 -5.07 8.20
C PHE A 141 -4.41 -5.19 6.85
N HIS A 142 -4.33 -6.39 6.28
CA HIS A 142 -3.65 -6.58 4.99
C HIS A 142 -4.30 -5.80 3.84
N SER A 143 -5.62 -5.64 3.80
CA SER A 143 -6.27 -4.81 2.77
C SER A 143 -5.88 -3.34 2.86
N VAL A 144 -5.83 -2.79 4.09
CA VAL A 144 -5.39 -1.41 4.33
C VAL A 144 -3.95 -1.26 3.88
N PHE A 145 -3.08 -2.16 4.32
CA PHE A 145 -1.67 -2.12 4.00
C PHE A 145 -1.39 -2.20 2.50
N ARG A 146 -2.02 -3.17 1.80
CA ARG A 146 -1.90 -3.32 0.34
C ARG A 146 -2.37 -2.07 -0.40
N PHE A 147 -3.51 -1.50 0.01
CA PHE A 147 -4.05 -0.30 -0.64
C PHE A 147 -3.14 0.92 -0.44
N LEU A 148 -2.63 1.13 0.78
CA LEU A 148 -1.70 2.22 1.04
C LEU A 148 -0.40 2.04 0.23
N ASN A 149 0.09 0.80 0.08
CA ASN A 149 1.26 0.54 -0.75
C ASN A 149 1.00 0.85 -2.23
N LEU A 150 -0.11 0.38 -2.80
CA LEU A 150 -0.52 0.75 -4.15
C LEU A 150 -0.53 2.27 -4.30
N SER A 151 -1.18 2.96 -3.38
CA SER A 151 -1.32 4.41 -3.43
C SER A 151 0.04 5.11 -3.32
N ALA A 152 1.01 4.53 -2.62
CA ALA A 152 2.37 5.06 -2.51
C ALA A 152 3.21 4.87 -3.79
N GLN A 153 2.83 3.93 -4.65
CA GLN A 153 3.47 3.71 -5.96
C GLN A 153 2.88 4.62 -7.04
N SER A 154 1.63 5.09 -6.86
CA SER A 154 0.98 6.02 -7.78
C SER A 154 1.49 7.45 -7.62
N GLN A 155 1.90 8.07 -8.72
CA GLN A 155 2.29 9.49 -8.73
C GLN A 155 1.11 10.41 -8.39
N LYS A 156 -0.12 10.01 -8.73
CA LYS A 156 -1.33 10.79 -8.47
C LYS A 156 -1.75 10.77 -7.01
N LEU A 157 -1.66 9.62 -6.36
CA LEU A 157 -2.16 9.46 -5.00
C LEU A 157 -1.13 9.85 -3.93
N ILE A 158 0.16 9.66 -4.19
CA ILE A 158 1.18 9.79 -3.14
C ILE A 158 1.28 11.21 -2.55
N VAL A 159 1.12 12.26 -3.35
CA VAL A 159 1.16 13.65 -2.86
C VAL A 159 -0.01 13.91 -1.89
N PRO A 160 -1.28 13.69 -2.28
CA PRO A 160 -2.42 13.78 -1.36
C PRO A 160 -2.28 12.93 -0.11
N MET A 161 -1.73 11.72 -0.22
CA MET A 161 -1.46 10.88 0.94
C MET A 161 -0.50 11.56 1.92
N VAL A 162 0.65 12.03 1.44
CA VAL A 162 1.67 12.66 2.28
C VAL A 162 1.17 13.97 2.88
N ASP A 163 0.36 14.72 2.14
CA ASP A 163 -0.21 15.98 2.60
C ASP A 163 -1.39 15.78 3.58
N THR A 164 -1.91 14.55 3.71
CA THR A 164 -3.00 14.24 4.66
C THR A 164 -2.46 14.09 6.08
N PRO A 165 -2.90 14.92 7.04
CA PRO A 165 -2.48 14.81 8.43
C PRO A 165 -2.80 13.42 9.02
N GLY A 166 -1.83 12.78 9.66
CA GLY A 166 -1.99 11.45 10.24
C GLY A 166 -1.68 10.29 9.28
N CYS A 167 -1.48 10.54 7.98
CA CYS A 167 -1.22 9.46 7.02
C CYS A 167 0.17 8.86 7.17
N VAL A 168 1.20 9.68 7.43
CA VAL A 168 2.55 9.18 7.67
C VAL A 168 2.59 8.32 8.93
N GLU A 169 1.89 8.74 9.98
CA GLU A 169 1.73 8.00 11.24
C GLU A 169 0.99 6.68 11.00
N LEU A 170 -0.10 6.70 10.22
CA LEU A 170 -0.86 5.50 9.85
C LEU A 170 0.03 4.47 9.12
N VAL A 171 0.79 4.92 8.11
CA VAL A 171 1.72 4.06 7.37
C VAL A 171 2.80 3.49 8.29
N THR A 172 3.33 4.32 9.19
CA THR A 172 4.34 3.91 10.18
C THR A 172 3.77 2.86 11.15
N GLU A 173 2.54 3.03 11.62
CA GLU A 173 1.86 2.05 12.46
C GLU A 173 1.65 0.72 11.72
N CYS A 174 1.27 0.76 10.44
CA CYS A 174 1.15 -0.46 9.64
C CYS A 174 2.49 -1.20 9.53
N TRP A 175 3.58 -0.47 9.30
CA TRP A 175 4.92 -1.05 9.25
C TRP A 175 5.33 -1.71 10.57
N MET A 176 5.14 -1.02 11.71
CA MET A 176 5.46 -1.57 13.03
C MET A 176 4.66 -2.84 13.36
N VAL A 177 3.44 -2.97 12.85
CA VAL A 177 2.60 -4.16 13.02
C VAL A 177 3.15 -5.35 12.23
N GLU A 178 3.68 -5.10 11.04
CA GLU A 178 4.23 -6.11 10.14
C GLU A 178 5.54 -6.71 10.67
N ASP A 179 6.41 -5.89 11.24
CA ASP A 179 7.73 -6.28 11.73
C ASP A 179 7.71 -7.23 12.94
N VAL A 180 6.56 -7.42 13.61
CA VAL A 180 6.49 -8.31 14.77
C VAL A 180 6.61 -9.77 14.30
N PRO A 181 7.71 -10.48 14.62
CA PRO A 181 7.92 -11.85 14.18
C PRO A 181 6.77 -12.71 14.69
N ARG A 182 6.01 -13.31 13.78
CA ARG A 182 4.95 -14.23 14.17
C ARG A 182 5.61 -15.51 14.65
N SER A 183 5.61 -15.72 15.96
CA SER A 183 6.12 -16.95 16.56
C SER A 183 5.47 -18.17 15.89
N GLY A 184 6.22 -18.85 15.02
CA GLY A 184 5.83 -20.12 14.42
C GLY A 184 5.43 -20.12 12.94
N ALA A 185 5.49 -19.01 12.20
CA ALA A 185 5.25 -19.01 10.75
C ALA A 185 6.53 -18.66 9.99
N ALA A 186 7.21 -19.69 9.46
CA ALA A 186 8.12 -19.50 8.33
C ALA A 186 7.28 -19.04 7.12
N GLU A 187 7.84 -18.17 6.28
CA GLU A 187 7.22 -17.53 5.10
C GLU A 187 6.46 -16.21 5.38
N SER A 188 7.19 -15.10 5.37
CA SER A 188 6.64 -13.76 5.09
C SER A 188 7.51 -12.95 4.12
N ASP A 189 8.21 -13.62 3.19
CA ASP A 189 9.17 -12.98 2.28
C ASP A 189 8.55 -11.92 1.35
N GLY A 190 7.24 -12.00 1.08
CA GLY A 190 6.54 -11.03 0.23
C GLY A 190 6.12 -9.72 0.93
N LEU A 191 6.08 -9.71 2.27
CA LEU A 191 5.48 -8.63 3.06
C LEU A 191 6.53 -7.58 3.46
N ILE A 192 7.72 -8.03 3.87
CA ILE A 192 8.88 -7.18 4.25
C ILE A 192 9.29 -6.21 3.12
N SER A 193 9.11 -6.60 1.85
CA SER A 193 9.39 -5.76 0.68
C SER A 193 8.46 -4.54 0.57
N LEU A 194 7.21 -4.69 1.01
CA LEU A 194 6.14 -3.71 0.80
C LEU A 194 6.29 -2.48 1.73
N ALA A 195 6.48 -2.71 3.03
CA ALA A 195 6.71 -1.64 3.99
C ALA A 195 7.98 -0.85 3.71
N THR A 196 9.04 -1.55 3.30
CA THR A 196 10.31 -0.93 2.91
C THR A 196 10.09 0.00 1.71
N THR A 197 9.28 -0.40 0.74
CA THR A 197 8.96 0.42 -0.44
C THR A 197 8.18 1.67 -0.06
N MET A 198 7.15 1.54 0.78
CA MET A 198 6.33 2.65 1.26
C MET A 198 7.13 3.67 2.08
N THR A 199 7.90 3.19 3.07
CA THR A 199 8.73 4.06 3.91
C THR A 199 9.79 4.75 3.07
N THR A 200 10.40 4.06 2.11
CA THR A 200 11.39 4.67 1.20
C THR A 200 10.77 5.76 0.34
N HIS A 201 9.60 5.53 -0.27
CA HIS A 201 8.92 6.54 -1.10
C HIS A 201 8.41 7.71 -0.27
N ALA A 202 7.76 7.45 0.87
CA ALA A 202 7.29 8.49 1.79
C ALA A 202 8.45 9.33 2.32
N LEU A 203 9.56 8.70 2.74
CA LEU A 203 10.77 9.40 3.16
C LEU A 203 11.38 10.22 2.02
N ALA A 204 11.45 9.68 0.81
CA ALA A 204 11.97 10.42 -0.34
C ALA A 204 11.13 11.67 -0.64
N ILE A 205 9.80 11.59 -0.50
CA ILE A 205 8.91 12.73 -0.73
C ILE A 205 9.00 13.74 0.40
N LEU A 206 8.99 13.29 1.65
CA LEU A 206 9.18 14.17 2.81
C LEU A 206 10.53 14.89 2.75
N LEU A 207 11.59 14.20 2.31
CA LEU A 207 12.91 14.81 2.08
C LEU A 207 12.90 15.80 0.92
N LYS A 208 12.19 15.52 -0.18
CA LYS A 208 12.03 16.48 -1.29
C LYS A 208 11.24 17.71 -0.86
N GLN A 209 10.15 17.54 -0.11
CA GLN A 209 9.33 18.64 0.40
C GLN A 209 10.08 19.47 1.45
N SER A 210 10.88 18.83 2.32
CA SER A 210 11.70 19.56 3.29
C SER A 210 12.87 20.27 2.63
N ALA A 211 13.48 19.70 1.59
CA ALA A 211 14.49 20.37 0.78
C ALA A 211 13.88 21.57 0.02
N ALA A 212 12.70 21.43 -0.58
CA ALA A 212 12.03 22.54 -1.27
C ALA A 212 11.66 23.69 -0.31
N ARG A 213 11.15 23.37 0.88
CA ARG A 213 10.89 24.35 1.95
C ARG A 213 12.18 24.95 2.49
N GLY A 214 13.23 24.13 2.64
CA GLY A 214 14.56 24.53 3.08
C GLY A 214 15.24 25.47 2.10
N VAL A 215 15.11 25.25 0.79
CA VAL A 215 15.61 26.19 -0.25
C VAL A 215 14.80 27.49 -0.24
N ALA A 216 13.49 27.42 -0.02
CA ALA A 216 12.66 28.62 0.13
C ALA A 216 13.01 29.44 1.39
N HIS A 217 13.45 28.79 2.47
CA HIS A 217 13.88 29.45 3.73
C HIS A 217 15.39 29.77 3.81
N ALA A 218 16.25 29.05 3.09
CA ALA A 218 17.70 29.32 3.02
C ALA A 218 18.00 30.58 2.19
N ASN A 219 17.03 31.03 1.38
CA ASN A 219 17.03 32.38 0.82
C ASN A 219 16.70 33.46 1.87
N ALA A 220 16.41 33.09 3.13
CA ALA A 220 16.06 34.02 4.20
C ALA A 220 16.94 33.92 5.46
N LEU A 221 17.52 32.77 5.83
CA LEU A 221 18.34 32.62 7.04
C LEU A 221 19.42 31.51 6.95
N ASP A 222 20.44 31.68 7.81
CA ASP A 222 21.75 31.04 7.86
C ASP A 222 21.76 29.49 7.86
N THR A 223 22.72 28.94 7.12
CA THR A 223 22.89 27.54 6.69
C THR A 223 22.97 26.47 7.80
N GLU A 224 23.16 26.88 9.06
CA GLU A 224 23.44 25.98 10.18
C GLU A 224 22.19 25.24 10.70
N HIS A 225 21.02 25.87 10.70
CA HIS A 225 19.78 25.26 11.20
C HIS A 225 19.22 24.15 10.27
N VAL A 226 19.48 24.24 8.97
CA VAL A 226 19.03 23.26 7.97
C VAL A 226 19.78 21.93 8.13
N GLN A 227 21.05 21.98 8.51
CA GLN A 227 21.86 20.79 8.75
C GLN A 227 21.43 20.05 10.02
N THR A 228 21.05 20.77 11.09
CA THR A 228 20.60 20.16 12.35
C THR A 228 19.27 19.42 12.19
N ALA A 229 18.30 19.95 11.43
CA ALA A 229 17.02 19.28 11.18
C ALA A 229 17.18 18.00 10.34
N ALA A 230 18.05 18.01 9.33
CA ALA A 230 18.39 16.83 8.54
C ALA A 230 19.11 15.76 9.39
N ILE A 231 20.02 16.18 10.27
CA ILE A 231 20.75 15.28 11.19
C ILE A 231 19.83 14.68 12.25
N ILE A 232 18.83 15.41 12.76
CA ILE A 232 17.85 14.86 13.71
C ILE A 232 16.94 13.82 13.01
N GLY A 233 16.50 14.08 11.77
CA GLY A 233 15.76 13.10 10.97
C GLY A 233 16.58 11.84 10.61
N ILE A 234 17.91 11.96 10.49
CA ILE A 234 18.83 10.84 10.26
C ILE A 234 19.21 10.14 11.57
N ARG A 235 19.29 10.84 12.71
CA ARG A 235 19.60 10.23 14.01
C ARG A 235 18.43 9.46 14.60
N CYS A 236 17.18 9.84 14.30
CA CYS A 236 16.03 8.96 14.56
C CYS A 236 16.08 7.67 13.72
N LYS A 237 16.78 7.66 12.57
CA LYS A 237 17.03 6.45 11.76
C LYS A 237 18.14 5.53 12.29
N SER A 238 19.07 6.01 13.13
CA SER A 238 20.20 5.17 13.59
C SER A 238 19.83 4.12 14.63
N ILE A 239 18.62 4.13 15.18
CA ILE A 239 18.12 3.08 16.08
C ILE A 239 17.61 1.85 15.29
N SER A 240 17.30 1.99 13.99
CA SER A 240 16.78 0.88 13.16
C SER A 240 17.72 0.45 12.03
N THR A 241 18.68 1.28 11.60
CA THR A 241 19.66 0.86 10.56
C THR A 241 20.61 -0.23 11.04
N ALA A 242 20.85 -0.38 12.35
CA ALA A 242 21.65 -1.47 12.89
C ALA A 242 21.01 -2.85 12.61
N ALA A 243 19.68 -2.94 12.56
CA ALA A 243 18.97 -4.18 12.22
C ALA A 243 19.05 -4.48 10.72
N VAL A 244 18.92 -3.46 9.86
CA VAL A 244 18.96 -3.62 8.39
C VAL A 244 20.38 -3.93 7.89
N VAL A 245 21.42 -3.31 8.46
CA VAL A 245 22.82 -3.60 8.10
C VAL A 245 23.25 -4.98 8.61
N SER A 246 22.79 -5.42 9.78
CA SER A 246 23.11 -6.76 10.31
C SER A 246 22.52 -7.91 9.47
N CYS A 247 21.40 -7.69 8.79
CA CYS A 247 20.84 -8.67 7.86
C CYS A 247 21.64 -8.78 6.55
N PHE A 248 22.31 -7.71 6.12
CA PHE A 248 23.11 -7.72 4.88
C PHE A 248 24.56 -8.19 5.06
N THR A 249 25.13 -8.10 6.26
CA THR A 249 26.52 -8.54 6.49
C THR A 249 26.68 -10.05 6.72
N THR A 250 25.59 -10.80 6.91
CA THR A 250 25.67 -12.24 7.25
C THR A 250 25.75 -13.16 6.01
N THR A 251 25.61 -12.63 4.78
CA THR A 251 25.63 -13.43 3.53
C THR A 251 26.78 -13.14 2.56
N MET A 252 27.76 -12.31 2.93
CA MET A 252 28.92 -12.03 2.06
C MET A 252 30.23 -12.19 2.84
N SER A 253 30.92 -13.30 2.58
CA SER A 253 32.30 -13.53 3.03
C SER A 253 33.23 -12.47 2.38
N PRO A 254 34.09 -11.77 3.14
CA PRO A 254 34.91 -10.72 2.59
C PRO A 254 36.13 -11.30 1.87
N ARG A 255 36.16 -11.19 0.53
CA ARG A 255 37.42 -11.15 -0.22
C ARG A 255 37.85 -9.71 -0.39
N SER A 256 38.99 -9.43 0.22
CA SER A 256 39.76 -8.19 0.21
C SER A 256 40.05 -7.67 -1.19
N TYR A 257 39.77 -6.37 -1.43
CA TYR A 257 40.47 -5.56 -2.41
C TYR A 257 40.76 -4.17 -1.87
N THR A 258 41.97 -3.72 -2.19
CA THR A 258 42.67 -2.53 -1.71
C THR A 258 42.23 -1.25 -2.44
N SER A 259 42.44 -0.17 -1.71
CA SER A 259 42.09 1.24 -1.95
C SER A 259 42.64 1.91 -3.23
N SER A 260 41.81 2.75 -3.85
CA SER A 260 42.18 4.11 -4.30
C SER A 260 40.92 4.97 -4.54
N PRO A 261 40.86 6.25 -4.10
CA PRO A 261 39.67 7.08 -4.24
C PRO A 261 39.71 7.88 -5.55
N ALA A 262 38.76 7.63 -6.46
CA ALA A 262 38.44 8.53 -7.56
C ALA A 262 37.18 9.33 -7.20
N LEU A 263 37.26 10.65 -7.34
CA LEU A 263 36.13 11.57 -7.26
C LEU A 263 35.04 11.17 -8.27
N ILE A 264 33.83 10.92 -7.77
CA ILE A 264 32.65 10.65 -8.59
C ILE A 264 31.98 11.98 -8.92
N ASP A 265 31.92 12.30 -10.22
CA ASP A 265 31.14 13.39 -10.78
C ASP A 265 29.67 12.95 -10.92
N TYR A 266 28.78 13.59 -10.16
CA TYR A 266 27.35 13.25 -10.07
C TYR A 266 26.51 13.76 -11.25
N ASN A 267 27.11 14.46 -12.22
CA ASN A 267 26.35 15.09 -13.32
C ASN A 267 26.18 14.21 -14.57
N ASN A 268 26.69 12.97 -14.60
CA ASN A 268 26.65 12.10 -15.78
C ASN A 268 26.21 10.66 -15.48
N LEU A 269 25.03 10.48 -14.87
CA LEU A 269 24.36 9.18 -14.80
C LEU A 269 23.28 9.08 -15.88
N PRO A 270 23.45 8.22 -16.92
CA PRO A 270 22.38 7.97 -17.87
C PRO A 270 21.29 7.11 -17.21
N LEU A 271 20.04 7.61 -17.27
CA LEU A 271 18.83 6.84 -17.00
C LEU A 271 18.70 5.70 -18.01
N LEU A 272 19.11 4.49 -17.63
CA LEU A 272 18.81 3.27 -18.37
C LEU A 272 17.97 2.34 -17.49
N LEU A 273 16.65 2.53 -17.58
CA LEU A 273 15.66 1.50 -17.25
C LEU A 273 15.12 0.95 -18.56
N THR A 274 15.62 -0.22 -18.97
CA THR A 274 14.94 -1.10 -19.92
C THR A 274 14.99 -2.53 -19.40
N PRO A 275 13.87 -3.22 -19.20
CA PRO A 275 13.87 -4.66 -19.05
C PRO A 275 13.49 -5.30 -20.41
N ARG A 276 14.48 -5.88 -21.09
CA ARG A 276 14.24 -6.90 -22.12
C ARG A 276 15.27 -8.03 -22.02
N THR A 277 14.82 -9.14 -21.41
CA THR A 277 14.96 -10.58 -21.80
C THR A 277 16.35 -11.22 -21.90
N PRO A 278 16.50 -12.58 -21.99
CA PRO A 278 15.64 -13.71 -21.59
C PRO A 278 16.39 -14.80 -20.76
N CYS A 279 15.67 -15.87 -20.45
CA CYS A 279 16.15 -17.16 -19.95
C CYS A 279 17.44 -17.66 -20.62
N LEU A 280 18.37 -18.20 -19.83
CA LEU A 280 19.40 -19.13 -20.30
C LEU A 280 19.41 -20.37 -19.44
N SER A 281 18.96 -21.45 -20.07
CA SER A 281 19.01 -22.83 -19.64
C SER A 281 20.45 -23.31 -19.48
N LEU A 282 20.72 -24.02 -18.39
CA LEU A 282 21.94 -24.78 -18.19
C LEU A 282 21.94 -26.01 -19.11
N VAL A 283 22.96 -26.14 -19.96
CA VAL A 283 23.31 -27.37 -20.67
C VAL A 283 24.67 -27.84 -20.15
N LEU A 284 24.71 -29.09 -19.68
CA LEU A 284 25.90 -29.85 -19.30
C LEU A 284 26.68 -30.34 -20.53
N PHE A 285 28.00 -30.47 -20.37
CA PHE A 285 29.05 -31.26 -21.08
C PHE A 285 30.31 -30.37 -21.14
N HIS A 286 31.49 -30.71 -20.62
CA HIS A 286 32.16 -31.99 -20.37
C HIS A 286 32.68 -32.14 -18.94
#